data_AF-A0A7J4SBB5-F1
#
_entry.id   AF-A0A7J4SBB5-F1
#
_cell.length_a   1.000
_cell.length_b   1.000
_cell.length_c   1.000
_cell.angle_alpha   90.00
_cell.angle_beta   90.00
_cell.angle_gamma   90.00
#
_symmetry.space_group_name_H-M   'P 1'
#
loop_
_entity.id
_entity.type
_entity.pdbx_description
1 polymer ?
#
loop_
_entity_poly.entity_id
_entity_poly.type
_entity_poly.pdbx_seq_one_letter_code
_entity_poly.pdbx_strand_id
1 'polypeptide(L)' 'SNLKKQALDELVATKFTDWNVVLCSDMGAENQSIIYTNLADLADLPGGNMNCLVFPASTSDVEEKALLRWIKEG' A
#
# COMPACT_ATOMS: atom_id res chain seq x y z
N SER A 1 -7.94 24.23 -1.27
CA SER A 1 -6.50 24.43 -1.04
C SER A 1 -5.78 23.95 -2.29
N ASN A 2 -4.83 24.73 -2.81
CA ASN A 2 -4.03 24.37 -4.00
C ASN A 2 -3.31 23.02 -3.81
N LEU A 3 -2.84 22.76 -2.58
CA LEU A 3 -2.17 21.52 -2.19
C LEU A 3 -3.00 20.25 -2.44
N LYS A 4 -4.31 20.28 -2.13
CA LYS A 4 -5.20 19.13 -2.33
C LYS A 4 -5.41 18.81 -3.81
N LYS A 5 -5.41 19.84 -4.65
CA LYS A 5 -5.56 19.69 -6.10
C LYS A 5 -4.29 19.08 -6.71
N GLN A 6 -3.12 19.59 -6.31
CA GLN A 6 -1.84 19.05 -6.76
C GLN A 6 -1.67 17.57 -6.41
N ALA A 7 -1.96 17.17 -5.16
CA ALA A 7 -1.87 15.76 -4.75
C ALA A 7 -2.84 14.85 -5.53
N LEU A 8 -4.03 15.36 -5.88
CA LEU A 8 -4.98 14.62 -6.71
C LEU A 8 -4.48 14.50 -8.16
N ASP A 9 -3.94 15.57 -8.72
CA ASP A 9 -3.40 15.58 -10.08
C ASP A 9 -2.22 14.59 -10.21
N GLU A 10 -1.34 14.53 -9.20
CA GLU A 10 -0.23 13.56 -9.11
C GLU A 10 -0.74 12.11 -9.01
N LEU A 11 -1.76 11.87 -8.18
CA LEU A 11 -2.38 10.55 -8.04
C LEU A 11 -3.00 10.07 -9.37
N VAL A 12 -3.74 10.94 -10.06
CA VAL A 12 -4.39 10.62 -11.35
C VAL A 12 -3.37 10.46 -12.48
N ALA A 13 -2.24 11.17 -12.43
CA ALA A 13 -1.16 11.02 -13.41
C ALA A 13 -0.37 9.69 -13.24
N THR A 14 -0.41 9.12 -12.04
CA THR A 14 0.25 7.84 -11.75
C THR A 14 -0.58 6.69 -12.33
N LYS A 15 0.06 5.79 -13.08
CA LYS A 15 -0.65 4.61 -13.61
C LYS A 15 -1.20 3.79 -12.47
N PHE A 16 -2.42 3.28 -12.64
CA PHE A 16 -3.09 2.50 -11.60
C PHE A 16 -2.25 1.32 -11.09
N THR A 17 -1.51 0.64 -11.98
CA THR A 17 -0.61 -0.48 -11.61
C THR A 17 0.54 -0.08 -10.70
N ASP A 18 0.95 1.19 -10.74
CA ASP A 18 2.12 1.70 -10.03
C ASP A 18 1.72 2.28 -8.66
N TRP A 19 0.43 2.23 -8.32
CA TRP A 19 -0.05 2.71 -7.02
C TRP A 19 0.42 1.78 -5.92
N ASN A 20 1.12 2.36 -4.95
CA ASN A 20 1.53 1.65 -3.75
C ASN A 20 0.33 1.40 -2.84
N VAL A 21 0.26 0.21 -2.26
CA VAL A 21 -0.81 -0.27 -1.42
C VAL A 21 -0.26 -1.11 -0.26
N VAL A 22 -1.01 -1.17 0.84
CA VAL A 22 -0.75 -2.07 1.95
C VAL A 22 -1.84 -3.13 2.01
N LEU A 23 -1.47 -4.39 1.80
CA LEU A 23 -2.33 -5.54 2.03
C LEU A 23 -2.17 -6.00 3.49
N CYS A 24 -3.27 -5.94 4.23
CA CYS A 24 -3.38 -6.48 5.57
C CYS A 24 -4.28 -7.72 5.52
N SER A 25 -3.74 -8.88 5.85
CA SER A 25 -4.46 -10.16 5.82
C SER A 25 -4.57 -10.75 7.22
N ASP A 26 -5.74 -11.29 7.56
CA ASP A 26 -6.02 -12.04 8.78
C ASP A 26 -5.57 -11.35 10.08
N MET A 27 -5.71 -10.02 10.13
CA MET A 27 -5.23 -9.23 11.26
C MET A 27 -5.87 -9.67 12.59
N GLY A 28 -5.03 -9.89 13.61
CA GLY A 28 -5.48 -10.38 14.92
C GLY A 28 -5.55 -11.91 15.02
N ALA A 29 -5.28 -12.64 13.93
CA ALA A 29 -5.08 -14.09 13.95
C ALA A 29 -3.58 -14.46 13.97
N GLU A 30 -3.28 -15.73 14.23
CA GLU A 30 -1.89 -16.23 14.26
C GLU A 30 -1.18 -16.08 12.91
N ASN A 31 -1.93 -16.18 11.80
CA ASN A 31 -1.42 -16.09 10.44
C ASN A 31 -1.52 -14.68 9.83
N GLN A 32 -1.62 -13.65 10.67
CA GLN A 32 -1.70 -12.26 10.18
C GLN A 32 -0.49 -11.89 9.30
N SER A 33 -0.72 -11.07 8.28
CA SER A 33 0.34 -10.57 7.40
C SER A 33 0.09 -9.13 6.97
N ILE A 34 1.16 -8.33 6.89
CA ILE A 34 1.13 -6.97 6.34
C ILE A 34 2.17 -6.90 5.24
N ILE A 35 1.77 -6.52 4.04
CA ILE A 35 2.64 -6.41 2.87
C ILE A 35 2.45 -5.05 2.21
N TYR A 36 3.55 -4.33 2.00
CA TYR A 36 3.59 -3.09 1.23
C TYR A 36 4.15 -3.38 -0.17
N THR A 37 3.38 -3.06 -1.20
CA THR A 37 3.71 -3.38 -2.59
C THR A 37 3.00 -2.41 -3.56
N ASN A 38 3.24 -2.53 -4.86
CA ASN A 38 2.42 -1.85 -5.87
C ASN A 38 1.28 -2.77 -6.36
N LEU A 39 0.29 -2.19 -7.05
CA LEU A 39 -0.86 -2.95 -7.54
C LEU A 39 -0.51 -4.02 -8.59
N ALA A 40 0.57 -3.85 -9.37
CA ALA A 40 1.01 -4.88 -10.31
C ALA A 40 1.46 -6.15 -9.59
N ASP A 41 2.32 -5.99 -8.59
CA ASP A 41 2.88 -7.08 -7.79
C ASP A 41 1.87 -7.67 -6.81
N LEU A 42 0.85 -6.89 -6.39
CA LEU A 42 -0.24 -7.38 -5.54
C LEU A 42 -0.97 -8.58 -6.15
N ALA A 43 -1.11 -8.63 -7.49
CA ALA A 43 -1.81 -9.70 -8.19
C ALA A 43 -1.19 -11.09 -7.94
N ASP A 44 0.10 -11.13 -7.65
CA ASP A 44 0.87 -12.36 -7.41
C ASP A 44 1.01 -12.71 -5.92
N LEU A 45 0.46 -11.87 -5.01
CA LEU A 45 0.56 -12.11 -3.59
C LEU A 45 -0.50 -13.10 -3.08
N PRO A 46 -0.12 -14.05 -2.19
CA PRO A 46 -1.10 -14.86 -1.49
C PRO A 46 -1.88 -13.97 -0.51
N GLY A 47 -3.20 -13.93 -0.68
CA GLY A 47 -4.10 -13.33 0.31
C GLY A 47 -4.34 -14.26 1.51
N GLY A 48 -4.99 -13.72 2.55
CA GLY A 48 -5.54 -14.48 3.67
C GLY A 48 -7.04 -14.74 3.51
N ASN A 49 -7.66 -15.21 4.59
CA ASN A 49 -9.11 -15.43 4.65
C ASN A 49 -9.88 -14.09 4.68
N MET A 50 -9.34 -13.09 5.38
CA MET A 50 -9.88 -11.75 5.46
C MET A 50 -8.82 -10.72 5.08
N ASN A 51 -9.05 -10.01 3.98
CA ASN A 51 -8.11 -9.05 3.42
C ASN A 51 -8.66 -7.63 3.53
N CYS A 52 -7.79 -6.70 3.90
CA CYS A 52 -8.01 -5.26 3.86
C CYS A 52 -6.90 -4.61 3.03
N LEU A 53 -7.27 -3.71 2.12
CA LEU A 53 -6.33 -3.00 1.26
C LEU A 53 -6.36 -1.51 1.59
N VAL A 54 -5.21 -0.96 1.92
CA VAL A 54 -5.05 0.47 2.22
C VAL A 54 -4.31 1.14 1.06
N PHE A 55 -4.90 2.21 0.55
CA PHE A 55 -4.27 3.12 -0.42
C PHE A 55 -3.73 4.33 0.34
N PRO A 56 -2.43 4.34 0.71
CA PRO A 56 -1.83 5.51 1.33
C PRO A 56 -1.87 6.69 0.36
N ALA A 57 -2.11 7.88 0.91
CA ALA A 57 -1.85 9.13 0.20
C ALA A 57 -0.34 9.43 0.24
N SER A 58 0.07 10.69 0.04
CA SER A 58 1.44 11.12 0.30
C SER A 58 1.85 10.79 1.73
N THR A 59 2.88 9.96 1.89
CA THR A 59 3.46 9.58 3.18
C THR A 59 4.51 10.58 3.62
N SER A 60 4.60 10.82 4.92
CA SER A 60 5.73 11.51 5.55
C SER A 60 6.94 10.58 5.71
N ASP A 61 8.13 11.14 5.93
CA ASP A 61 9.37 10.38 6.16
C ASP A 61 9.24 9.27 7.22
N VAL A 62 8.41 9.50 8.24
CA VAL A 62 8.18 8.53 9.32
C VAL A 62 7.29 7.38 8.84
N GLU A 63 6.25 7.69 8.06
CA GLU A 63 5.34 6.70 7.48
C GLU A 63 6.05 5.86 6.42
N GLU A 64 6.87 6.46 5.57
CA GLU A 64 7.71 5.74 4.60
C GLU A 64 8.60 4.72 5.31
N LYS A 65 9.35 5.15 6.33
CA LYS A 65 10.21 4.25 7.11
C LYS A 65 9.45 3.13 7.80
N ALA A 66 8.20 3.36 8.19
CA ALA A 66 7.35 2.32 8.76
C ALA A 66 6.93 1.31 7.68
N LEU A 67 6.50 1.78 6.51
CA LEU A 67 6.08 0.95 5.38
C LEU A 67 7.21 0.08 4.83
N LEU A 68 8.44 0.59 4.81
CA LEU A 68 9.62 -0.19 4.39
C LEU A 68 9.80 -1.49 5.18
N ARG A 69 9.30 -1.58 6.42
CA ARG A 69 9.37 -2.81 7.25
C ARG A 69 8.49 -3.95 6.71
N TRP A 70 7.55 -3.62 5.84
CA TRP A 70 6.59 -4.54 5.25
C TRP A 70 6.78 -4.69 3.74
N ILE A 71 7.84 -4.12 3.16
CA ILE A 71 8.26 -4.49 1.82
C ILE A 71 8.71 -5.93 1.89
N LYS A 72 8.10 -6.76 1.05
CA LYS A 72 8.60 -8.11 0.82
C LYS A 72 9.92 -7.96 0.08
N GLU A 73 11.04 -8.28 0.73
CA GLU A 73 12.30 -8.51 0.02
C GLU A 73 12.04 -9.65 -0.98
N GLY A 74 12.31 -9.39 -2.26
CA GLY A 74 12.14 -10.35 -3.35
C GLY A 74 13.05 -11.55 -3.21
#